data_AF-A0A8S4GGD9-F1
#
_entry.id   AF-A0A8S4GGD9-F1
#
_cell.length_a   1.000
_cell.length_b   1.000
_cell.length_c   1.000
_cell.angle_alpha   90.00
_cell.angle_beta   90.00
_cell.angle_gamma   90.00
#
_symmetry.space_group_name_H-M   'P 1'
#
loop_
_entity.id
_entity.type
_entity.pdbx_description
1 polymer ?
#
loop_
_entity_poly.entity_id
_entity_poly.type
_entity_poly.pdbx_seq_one_letter_code
_entity_poly.pdbx_strand_id
1 'polypeptide(L)'
;MEIKRLVAITRQEGCNYGTSPYNKENPNEKLNTALLGIALEKKSPVYVVKHLTPDTKSLHTAARQKAKELGWKYTWVKNGRVLMRKSDNSDYMLVRDIQMVNNLK
;
A
#
# COMPACT_ATOMS: atom_id res chain seq x y z
N MET A 1 -11.89 -1.89 -27.53
CA MET A 1 -11.25 -2.30 -26.26
C MET A 1 -10.10 -1.34 -26.01
N GLU A 2 -10.36 -0.22 -25.35
CA GLU A 2 -9.42 0.89 -25.27
C GLU A 2 -8.43 0.63 -24.13
N ILE A 3 -7.17 0.34 -24.50
CA ILE A 3 -6.07 0.15 -23.57
C ILE A 3 -5.76 1.52 -22.95
N LYS A 4 -6.35 1.80 -21.77
CA LYS A 4 -5.99 2.96 -20.96
C LYS A 4 -4.51 2.83 -20.61
N ARG A 5 -3.67 3.66 -21.26
CA ARG A 5 -2.23 3.73 -21.03
C ARG A 5 -1.98 4.01 -19.54
N LEU A 6 -1.45 3.02 -18.83
CA LEU A 6 -1.05 3.12 -17.44
C LEU A 6 0.31 3.83 -17.37
N VAL A 7 0.32 5.10 -16.96
CA VAL A 7 1.57 5.77 -16.60
C VAL A 7 1.85 5.46 -15.13
N ALA A 8 2.63 4.42 -14.88
CA ALA A 8 3.11 4.06 -13.55
C ALA A 8 4.41 4.82 -13.26
N ILE A 9 4.32 5.90 -12.48
CA ILE A 9 5.52 6.61 -12.01
C ILE A 9 6.16 5.75 -10.92
N THR A 10 7.29 5.13 -11.27
CA THR A 10 8.00 4.21 -10.39
C THR A 10 9.42 4.74 -10.20
N ARG A 11 9.63 5.72 -9.30
CA ARG A 11 10.97 5.95 -8.72
C ARG A 11 11.00 6.89 -7.51
N GLN A 12 11.93 6.52 -6.64
CA GLN A 12 12.55 7.17 -5.49
C GLN A 12 11.78 7.31 -4.16
N GLU A 13 12.49 6.80 -3.15
CA GLU A 13 12.24 6.81 -1.73
C GLU A 13 11.78 8.21 -1.27
N GLY A 14 10.54 8.33 -0.77
CA GLY A 14 10.08 9.54 -0.07
C GLY A 14 8.67 10.04 -0.42
N CYS A 15 8.19 9.88 -1.64
CA CYS A 15 6.93 10.52 -2.07
C CYS A 15 5.70 9.62 -1.90
N ASN A 16 5.27 9.30 -0.67
CA ASN A 16 4.12 8.38 -0.46
C ASN A 16 3.05 8.85 0.53
N TYR A 17 2.94 10.15 0.81
CA TYR A 17 1.92 10.65 1.74
C TYR A 17 0.77 11.44 1.06
N GLY A 18 0.88 11.80 -0.23
CA GLY A 18 0.03 12.85 -0.82
C GLY A 18 -1.13 12.44 -1.73
N THR A 19 -1.11 11.29 -2.40
CA THR A 19 -2.08 11.05 -3.50
C THR A 19 -3.48 10.68 -3.04
N SER A 20 -3.60 9.90 -1.96
CA SER A 20 -4.91 9.54 -1.40
C SER A 20 -5.61 10.73 -0.72
N PRO A 21 -4.91 11.59 0.07
CA PRO A 21 -5.49 12.85 0.54
C PRO A 21 -5.89 13.77 -0.61
N TYR A 22 -4.98 13.99 -1.58
CA TYR A 22 -5.23 14.88 -2.71
C TYR A 22 -6.51 14.51 -3.49
N ASN A 23 -6.69 13.24 -3.83
CA ASN A 23 -7.88 12.77 -4.55
C ASN A 23 -9.18 12.86 -3.73
N LYS A 24 -9.09 12.89 -2.39
CA LYS A 24 -10.26 13.07 -1.50
C LYS A 24 -10.64 14.54 -1.40
N GLU A 25 -9.65 15.42 -1.32
CA GLU A 25 -9.84 16.88 -1.30
C GLU A 25 -10.31 17.40 -2.66
N ASN A 26 -9.94 16.72 -3.75
CA ASN A 26 -10.26 17.11 -5.13
C ASN A 26 -11.06 16.01 -5.86
N PRO A 27 -12.34 15.77 -5.51
CA PRO A 27 -13.12 14.69 -6.08
C PRO A 27 -13.42 14.89 -7.58
N ASN A 28 -13.55 16.14 -8.02
CA ASN A 28 -13.84 16.51 -9.41
C ASN A 28 -12.59 16.58 -10.28
N GLU A 29 -11.40 16.74 -9.68
CA GLU A 29 -10.13 16.83 -10.39
C GLU A 29 -9.04 16.01 -9.68
N LYS A 30 -9.21 14.68 -9.77
CA LYS A 30 -8.24 13.71 -9.24
C LYS A 30 -6.90 13.81 -9.98
N LEU A 31 -5.85 13.26 -9.37
CA LEU A 31 -4.51 13.19 -9.91
C LEU A 31 -4.51 12.69 -11.37
N ASN A 32 -4.01 13.51 -12.28
CA ASN A 32 -4.06 13.28 -13.71
C ASN A 32 -2.81 13.84 -14.42
N THR A 33 -2.64 13.49 -15.69
CA THR A 33 -1.45 13.84 -16.49
C THR A 33 -1.26 15.34 -16.73
N ALA A 34 -2.31 16.15 -16.65
CA ALA A 34 -2.18 17.60 -16.82
C ALA A 34 -1.53 18.24 -15.58
N LEU A 35 -1.80 17.73 -14.38
CA LEU A 35 -1.15 18.17 -13.13
C LEU A 35 0.37 17.90 -13.12
N LEU A 36 0.84 17.02 -13.99
CA LEU A 36 2.26 16.68 -14.15
C LEU A 36 2.91 17.36 -15.37
N GLY A 37 2.15 18.13 -16.14
CA GLY A 37 2.64 18.76 -17.39
C GLY A 37 2.92 17.79 -18.53
N ILE A 38 2.48 16.53 -18.46
CA ILE A 38 2.81 15.48 -19.43
C ILE A 38 1.79 15.42 -20.58
N ALA A 39 0.50 15.63 -20.30
CA ALA A 39 -0.54 15.63 -21.33
C ALA A 39 -1.66 16.60 -20.94
N LEU A 40 -1.58 17.82 -21.48
CA LEU A 40 -2.48 18.94 -21.18
C LEU A 40 -3.81 18.83 -21.93
N GLU A 41 -3.79 18.39 -23.19
CA GLU A 41 -4.99 18.33 -24.04
C GLU A 41 -5.89 17.12 -23.72
N LYS A 42 -5.30 15.94 -23.49
CA LYS A 42 -6.03 14.72 -23.14
C LYS A 42 -5.64 14.25 -21.73
N LYS A 43 -6.35 14.76 -20.73
CA LYS A 43 -6.18 14.37 -19.32
C LYS A 43 -6.42 12.86 -19.16
N SER A 44 -5.44 12.16 -18.58
CA SER A 44 -5.55 10.76 -18.20
C SER A 44 -5.29 10.59 -16.71
N PRO A 45 -6.00 9.68 -16.02
CA PRO A 45 -5.78 9.45 -14.59
C PRO A 45 -4.38 8.88 -14.33
N VAL A 46 -3.73 9.36 -13.27
CA VAL A 46 -2.41 8.89 -12.85
C VAL A 46 -2.56 8.00 -11.61
N TYR A 47 -1.95 6.82 -11.67
CA TYR A 47 -1.93 5.87 -10.56
C TYR A 47 -0.51 5.76 -10.02
N VAL A 48 -0.37 5.98 -8.71
CA VAL A 48 0.91 5.85 -8.02
C VAL A 48 0.91 4.52 -7.28
N VAL A 49 1.86 3.66 -7.62
CA VAL A 49 2.04 2.36 -6.98
C VAL A 49 3.28 2.41 -6.10
N LYS A 50 3.10 2.14 -4.80
CA LYS A 50 4.22 2.00 -3.88
C LYS A 50 4.80 0.59 -3.96
N HIS A 51 6.11 0.53 -4.16
CA HIS A 51 6.86 -0.71 -3.97
C HIS A 51 7.25 -0.84 -2.49
N LEU A 52 6.99 -2.02 -1.91
CA LEU A 52 7.49 -2.37 -0.59
C LEU A 52 8.98 -2.73 -0.67
N THR A 53 9.74 -2.42 0.38
CA THR A 53 11.13 -2.86 0.49
C THR A 53 11.20 -4.38 0.57
N PRO A 54 12.31 -5.01 0.13
CA PRO A 54 12.50 -6.46 0.24
C PRO A 54 12.26 -6.98 1.66
N ASP A 55 12.75 -6.26 2.67
CA ASP A 55 12.59 -6.62 4.08
C ASP A 55 11.12 -6.63 4.51
N THR A 56 10.36 -5.57 4.19
CA THR A 56 8.93 -5.53 4.51
C THR A 56 8.16 -6.61 3.76
N LYS A 57 8.52 -6.93 2.51
CA LYS A 57 7.92 -8.04 1.76
C LYS A 57 8.16 -9.37 2.47
N SER A 58 9.41 -9.64 2.87
CA SER A 58 9.77 -10.87 3.57
C SER A 58 9.03 -11.01 4.91
N LEU A 59 8.99 -9.92 5.69
CA LEU A 59 8.29 -9.87 6.97
C LEU A 59 6.78 -10.08 6.80
N HIS A 60 6.17 -9.47 5.79
CA HIS A 60 4.75 -9.65 5.48
C HIS A 60 4.43 -11.10 5.10
N THR A 61 5.29 -11.75 4.31
CA THR A 61 5.12 -13.17 3.96
C THR A 61 5.17 -14.06 5.19
N ALA A 62 6.18 -13.88 6.06
CA ALA A 62 6.30 -14.64 7.30
C ALA A 62 5.12 -14.41 8.25
N ALA A 63 4.74 -13.14 8.45
CA ALA A 63 3.58 -12.76 9.25
C ALA A 63 2.29 -13.40 8.74
N ARG A 64 2.07 -13.41 7.41
CA ARG A 64 0.90 -14.04 6.78
C ARG A 64 0.87 -15.55 6.96
N GLN A 65 2.02 -16.21 6.90
CA GLN A 65 2.10 -17.65 7.13
C GLN A 65 1.75 -17.99 8.58
N LYS A 66 2.32 -17.25 9.54
CA LYS A 66 2.01 -17.41 10.96
C LYS A 66 0.56 -17.07 11.29
N ALA A 67 0.01 -16.03 10.65
CA ALA A 67 -1.40 -15.66 10.77
C ALA A 67 -2.32 -16.84 10.40
N LYS A 68 -1.98 -17.56 9.32
CA LYS A 68 -2.74 -18.73 8.87
C LYS A 68 -2.65 -19.88 9.86
N GLU A 69 -1.45 -20.15 10.40
CA GLU A 69 -1.24 -21.19 11.43
C GLU A 69 -2.06 -20.90 12.70
N LEU A 70 -2.10 -19.64 13.13
CA LEU A 70 -2.75 -19.21 14.37
C LEU A 70 -4.21 -18.80 14.20
N GLY A 71 -4.77 -18.89 12.99
CA GLY A 71 -6.16 -18.51 12.71
C GLY A 71 -6.46 -17.01 12.80
N TRP A 72 -5.48 -16.14 12.55
CA TRP A 72 -5.69 -14.69 12.52
C TRP A 72 -6.40 -14.29 11.22
N LYS A 73 -7.42 -13.45 11.35
CA LYS A 73 -8.30 -13.09 10.23
C LYS A 73 -7.66 -12.12 9.22
N TYR A 74 -6.81 -11.20 9.68
CA TYR A 74 -6.29 -10.13 8.81
C TYR A 74 -4.78 -9.94 8.94
N THR A 75 -4.14 -9.70 7.81
CA THR A 75 -2.74 -9.25 7.71
C THR A 75 -2.62 -8.30 6.53
N TRP A 76 -2.07 -7.11 6.75
CA TRP A 76 -1.92 -6.08 5.72
C TRP A 76 -0.70 -5.20 5.98
N VAL A 77 -0.36 -4.36 4.99
CA VAL A 77 0.74 -3.39 5.11
C VAL A 77 0.17 -1.98 5.02
N LYS A 78 0.50 -1.12 5.99
CA LYS A 78 0.15 0.31 5.98
C LYS A 78 1.38 1.13 6.31
N ASN A 79 1.69 2.14 5.50
CA ASN A 79 2.85 3.01 5.68
C ASN A 79 4.19 2.23 5.79
N GLY A 80 4.33 1.12 5.06
CA GLY A 80 5.51 0.25 5.13
C GLY A 80 5.61 -0.62 6.39
N ARG A 81 4.57 -0.63 7.23
CA ARG A 81 4.50 -1.44 8.45
C ARG A 81 3.54 -2.60 8.28
N VAL A 82 3.96 -3.78 8.71
CA VAL A 82 3.13 -4.99 8.70
C VAL A 82 2.22 -4.99 9.91
N LEU A 83 0.93 -5.19 9.68
CA LEU A 83 -0.11 -5.19 10.70
C LEU A 83 -0.87 -6.50 10.63
N MET A 84 -1.23 -7.03 11.78
CA MET A 84 -2.01 -8.26 11.91
C MET A 84 -3.18 -8.05 12.87
N ARG A 85 -4.29 -8.75 12.66
CA ARG A 85 -5.47 -8.66 13.54
C ARG A 85 -6.14 -10.03 13.67
N LYS A 86 -6.51 -10.42 14.89
CA LYS A 86 -7.08 -11.75 15.18
C LYS A 86 -8.52 -11.87 14.67
N SER A 87 -9.38 -10.92 15.03
CA SER A 87 -10.81 -10.88 14.70
C SER A 87 -11.30 -9.44 14.41
N ASP A 88 -12.55 -9.29 13.97
CA ASP A 88 -13.16 -7.99 13.65
C ASP A 88 -13.30 -7.04 14.85
N ASN A 89 -13.24 -7.58 16.07
CA ASN A 89 -13.41 -6.82 17.31
C ASN A 89 -12.09 -6.68 18.09
N SER A 90 -11.05 -7.46 17.75
CA SER A 90 -9.74 -7.35 18.39
C SER A 90 -8.98 -6.11 17.91
N ASP A 91 -8.04 -5.61 18.71
CA ASP A 91 -7.09 -4.61 18.21
C ASP A 91 -6.12 -5.22 17.20
N TYR A 92 -5.59 -4.35 16.34
CA TYR A 92 -4.51 -4.74 15.43
C TYR A 92 -3.16 -4.64 16.14
N MET A 93 -2.23 -5.49 15.73
CA MET A 93 -0.88 -5.57 16.24
C MET A 93 0.11 -5.17 15.15
N LEU A 94 1.09 -4.33 15.51
CA LEU A 94 2.21 -3.98 14.65
C LEU A 94 3.29 -5.04 14.73
N VAL A 95 3.60 -5.68 13.60
CA VAL A 95 4.73 -6.61 13.47
C VAL A 95 5.97 -5.81 13.09
N ARG A 96 6.97 -5.78 14.00
CA ARG A 96 8.19 -5.00 13.82
C ARG A 96 9.35 -5.80 13.23
N ASP A 97 9.42 -7.07 13.58
CA ASP A 97 10.52 -7.95 13.22
C ASP A 97 10.04 -9.42 13.12
N ILE A 98 10.91 -10.28 12.61
CA ILE A 98 10.64 -11.70 12.44
C ILE A 98 10.54 -12.46 13.77
N GLN A 99 11.26 -11.99 14.81
CA GLN A 99 11.28 -12.64 16.12
C GLN A 99 9.90 -12.52 16.79
N MET A 100 9.27 -11.36 16.65
CA MET A 100 7.91 -11.11 17.09
C MET A 100 6.94 -12.08 16.45
N VAL A 101 7.06 -12.34 15.13
CA VAL A 101 6.23 -13.34 14.43
C VAL A 101 6.43 -14.74 15.01
N ASN A 102 7.68 -15.13 15.26
CA ASN A 102 8.01 -16.45 15.81
C ASN A 102 7.50 -16.64 17.24
N ASN A 103 7.44 -15.55 18.02
CA ASN A 103 6.96 -15.56 19.40
C ASN A 103 5.42 -15.52 19.52
N LEU A 104 4.68 -15.42 18.41
CA LEU A 104 3.22 -15.47 18.43
C LEU A 104 2.71 -16.87 18.79
N LYS A 105 1.80 -16.91 19.76
CA LYS A 105 1.10 -18.09 20.25
C LYS A 105 -0.39 -18.01 19.93
#